data_AF-A0A9X9A3D8-F1
#
_entry.id   AF-A0A9X9A3D8-F1
#
_cell.length_a   1.000
_cell.length_b   1.000
_cell.length_c   1.000
_cell.angle_alpha   90.00
_cell.angle_beta   90.00
_cell.angle_gamma   90.00
#
_symmetry.space_group_name_H-M   'P 1'
#
loop_
_entity.id
_entity.type
_entity.pdbx_description
1 polymer ?
#
loop_
_entity_poly.entity_id
_entity_poly.type
_entity_poly.pdbx_seq_one_letter_code
_entity_poly.pdbx_strand_id
1 'polypeptide(L)'
;MILKNKRMLKIGICVGILGLSITSLEAFTGGALQVEAKEKTGQVKHKNQATHKEFSQLEKKFDARVGVYAIDTGTNQTISYRSNERFAFASTYKALAAGVLLQQNSIDTLNEVIT
;
A
#
# COMPACT_ATOMS: atom_id res chain seq x y z
N MET A 1 -34.89 18.69 -30.84
CA MET A 1 -33.92 19.34 -29.93
C MET A 1 -34.37 19.09 -28.48
N ILE A 2 -33.93 17.97 -27.88
CA ILE A 2 -34.31 17.55 -26.52
C ILE A 2 -33.02 17.40 -25.71
N LEU A 3 -32.74 18.38 -24.86
CA LEU A 3 -31.57 18.42 -23.98
C LEU A 3 -32.04 18.04 -22.56
N LYS A 4 -31.74 16.82 -22.09
CA LYS A 4 -32.04 16.40 -20.70
C LYS A 4 -30.75 16.24 -19.90
N ASN A 5 -30.66 17.10 -18.89
CA ASN A 5 -29.46 17.51 -18.17
C ASN A 5 -29.02 16.44 -17.13
N LYS A 6 -27.85 15.80 -17.34
CA LYS A 6 -27.29 14.73 -16.48
C LYS A 6 -26.86 15.18 -15.06
N ARG A 7 -27.05 16.46 -14.71
CA ARG A 7 -26.66 17.03 -13.40
C ARG A 7 -27.65 16.77 -12.27
N MET A 8 -28.93 16.51 -12.55
CA MET A 8 -29.93 16.22 -11.49
C MET A 8 -29.88 14.78 -10.96
N LEU A 9 -29.32 13.83 -11.72
CA LEU A 9 -29.18 12.43 -11.30
C LEU A 9 -28.07 12.25 -10.25
N LYS A 10 -27.09 13.16 -10.19
CA LYS A 10 -25.94 13.06 -9.27
C LYS A 10 -26.18 13.72 -7.90
N ILE A 11 -27.21 14.54 -7.75
CA ILE A 11 -27.54 15.21 -6.47
C ILE A 11 -28.42 14.31 -5.58
N GLY A 12 -29.20 13.39 -6.16
CA GLY A 12 -30.05 12.45 -5.42
C GLY A 12 -29.33 11.27 -4.75
N ILE A 13 -28.04 11.02 -5.07
CA ILE A 13 -27.26 9.91 -4.50
C ILE A 13 -26.49 10.30 -3.23
N CYS A 14 -26.20 11.59 -3.00
CA CYS A 14 -25.42 12.02 -1.84
C CYS A 14 -26.25 12.39 -0.60
N VAL A 15 -27.58 12.43 -0.68
CA VAL A 15 -28.45 12.74 0.48
C VAL A 15 -29.05 11.47 1.11
N GLY A 16 -29.02 10.32 0.42
CA GLY A 16 -29.60 9.06 0.89
C GLY A 16 -28.69 8.19 1.79
N ILE A 17 -27.41 8.50 1.93
CA ILE A 17 -26.45 7.66 2.69
C ILE A 17 -26.05 8.29 4.04
N LEU A 18 -26.37 9.58 4.27
CA LEU A 18 -26.00 10.28 5.50
C LEU A 18 -27.12 10.34 6.56
N GLY A 19 -28.20 9.56 6.39
CA GLY A 19 -29.44 9.68 7.16
C GLY A 19 -29.93 8.42 7.88
N LEU A 20 -29.09 7.40 8.08
CA LEU A 20 -29.47 6.18 8.81
C LEU A 20 -28.48 5.90 9.96
N SER A 21 -28.87 6.43 11.12
CA SER A 21 -28.79 5.73 12.41
C SER A 21 -27.47 5.85 13.20
N ILE A 22 -27.20 7.08 13.63
CA ILE A 22 -26.79 7.32 15.02
C ILE A 22 -28.04 7.08 15.89
N THR A 23 -27.90 6.28 16.96
CA THR A 23 -28.75 6.07 18.16
C THR A 23 -29.17 4.61 18.37
N SER A 24 -28.41 3.89 19.21
CA SER A 24 -28.92 2.95 20.21
C SER A 24 -27.81 2.67 21.22
N LEU A 25 -27.87 3.41 22.34
CA LEU A 25 -27.19 3.11 23.59
C LEU A 25 -28.10 2.17 24.37
N GLU A 26 -27.70 0.91 24.57
CA GLU A 26 -28.14 0.10 25.71
C GLU A 26 -27.00 -0.81 26.18
N ALA A 27 -26.74 -0.72 27.48
CA ALA A 27 -25.87 -1.60 28.23
C ALA A 27 -26.57 -2.95 28.41
N PHE A 28 -25.92 -4.04 28.01
CA PHE A 28 -26.24 -5.38 28.49
C PHE A 28 -24.97 -6.06 28.98
N THR A 29 -24.91 -6.23 30.29
CA THR A 29 -23.98 -7.07 31.02
C THR A 29 -23.97 -8.48 30.44
N GLY A 30 -22.84 -8.90 29.87
CA GLY A 30 -22.65 -10.25 29.36
C GLY A 30 -21.19 -10.64 29.31
N GLY A 31 -20.77 -11.43 30.30
CA GLY A 31 -19.72 -12.45 30.22
C GLY A 31 -18.34 -12.02 29.72
N ALA A 32 -17.39 -11.91 30.65
CA ALA A 32 -15.97 -11.98 30.32
C ALA A 32 -15.64 -13.33 29.65
N LEU A 33 -15.49 -13.31 28.32
CA LEU A 33 -14.58 -14.22 27.64
C LEU A 33 -13.31 -13.43 27.34
N GLN A 34 -12.41 -13.42 28.33
CA GLN A 34 -11.01 -13.14 28.08
C GLN A 34 -10.50 -14.25 27.16
N VAL A 35 -10.41 -13.95 25.87
CA VAL A 35 -9.45 -14.61 25.01
C VAL A 35 -8.17 -13.80 25.15
N GLU A 36 -7.26 -14.26 26.01
CA GLU A 36 -5.86 -13.87 25.95
C GLU A 36 -5.29 -14.33 24.60
N ALA A 37 -5.45 -13.49 23.58
CA ALA A 37 -4.61 -13.57 22.41
C ALA A 37 -3.23 -13.07 22.84
N LYS A 38 -2.34 -14.04 23.10
CA LYS A 38 -0.93 -13.83 23.42
C LYS A 38 -0.28 -12.88 22.40
N GLU A 39 -0.19 -11.59 22.75
CA GLU A 39 0.60 -10.61 22.02
C GLU A 39 2.07 -11.08 22.05
N LYS A 40 2.57 -11.62 20.93
CA LYS A 40 4.02 -11.70 20.67
C LYS A 40 4.55 -10.32 20.32
N THR A 41 4.36 -9.33 21.20
CA THR A 41 4.75 -7.93 20.95
C THR A 41 6.17 -7.62 21.40
N GLY A 42 6.82 -8.56 22.09
CA GLY A 42 8.15 -8.35 22.69
C GLY A 42 9.33 -8.27 21.72
N GLN A 43 9.21 -8.68 20.45
CA GLN A 43 10.37 -8.70 19.52
C GLN A 43 10.20 -7.83 18.27
N VAL A 44 8.97 -7.59 17.82
CA VAL A 44 8.72 -6.87 16.55
C VAL A 44 8.99 -5.37 16.69
N LYS A 45 8.57 -4.74 17.80
CA LYS A 45 8.76 -3.30 18.01
C LYS A 45 10.25 -2.91 18.12
N HIS A 46 11.05 -3.69 18.83
CA HIS A 46 12.48 -3.43 19.02
C HIS A 46 13.28 -3.58 17.73
N LYS A 47 12.98 -4.61 16.91
CA LYS A 47 13.65 -4.80 15.62
C LYS A 47 13.35 -3.65 14.65
N ASN A 48 12.09 -3.20 14.60
CA ASN A 48 11.70 -2.08 13.72
C ASN A 48 12.42 -0.78 14.08
N GLN A 49 12.61 -0.48 15.37
CA GLN A 49 13.35 0.70 15.83
C GLN A 49 14.85 0.61 15.54
N ALA A 50 15.45 -0.57 15.75
CA ALA A 50 16.87 -0.80 15.44
C ALA A 50 17.15 -0.62 13.94
N THR A 51 16.34 -1.25 13.07
CA THR A 51 16.46 -1.11 11.61
C THR A 51 16.22 0.33 11.13
N HIS A 52 15.26 1.05 11.72
CA HIS A 52 15.06 2.47 11.41
C HIS A 52 16.30 3.32 11.78
N LYS A 53 16.94 3.03 12.91
CA LYS A 53 18.16 3.73 13.33
C LYS A 53 19.30 3.47 12.34
N GLU A 54 19.49 2.24 11.90
CA GLU A 54 20.51 1.88 10.90
C GLU A 54 20.34 2.65 9.60
N PHE A 55 19.11 2.70 9.03
CA PHE A 55 18.87 3.49 7.82
C PHE A 55 19.11 4.99 8.04
N SER A 56 18.68 5.54 9.18
CA SER A 56 18.96 6.96 9.49
C SER A 56 20.45 7.27 9.64
N GLN A 57 21.24 6.30 10.09
CA GLN A 57 22.70 6.43 10.16
C GLN A 57 23.33 6.38 8.77
N LEU A 58 22.80 5.57 7.86
CA LEU A 58 23.22 5.53 6.45
C LEU A 58 22.94 6.87 5.76
N GLU A 59 21.76 7.47 5.96
CA GLU A 59 21.45 8.80 5.42
C GLU A 59 22.49 9.84 5.85
N LYS A 60 22.82 9.88 7.14
CA LYS A 60 23.84 10.80 7.69
C LYS A 60 25.25 10.51 7.19
N LYS A 61 25.63 9.24 7.11
CA LYS A 61 26.98 8.82 6.72
C LYS A 61 27.30 9.18 5.27
N PHE A 62 26.31 9.08 4.38
CA PHE A 62 26.50 9.25 2.95
C PHE A 62 25.92 10.56 2.40
N ASP A 63 25.42 11.44 3.26
CA ASP A 63 24.72 12.67 2.87
C ASP A 63 23.67 12.42 1.78
N ALA A 64 22.82 11.41 2.02
CA ALA A 64 21.89 10.89 1.04
C ALA A 64 20.51 10.64 1.65
N ARG A 65 19.50 10.59 0.78
CA ARG A 65 18.13 10.20 1.13
C ARG A 65 17.87 8.76 0.69
N VAL A 66 17.39 7.92 1.61
CA VAL A 66 17.23 6.48 1.35
C VAL A 66 15.77 6.05 1.51
N GLY A 67 15.21 5.43 0.46
CA GLY A 67 13.91 4.75 0.51
C GLY A 67 14.09 3.24 0.37
N VAL A 68 13.52 2.46 1.30
CA VAL A 68 13.59 0.99 1.29
C VAL A 68 12.21 0.39 1.45
N TYR A 69 11.92 -0.59 0.60
CA TYR A 69 10.83 -1.54 0.78
C TYR A 69 11.32 -2.93 0.35
N ALA A 70 11.20 -3.90 1.25
CA ALA A 70 11.51 -5.30 0.98
C ALA A 70 10.45 -6.18 1.59
N ILE A 71 10.13 -7.28 0.91
CA ILE A 71 9.19 -8.31 1.36
C ILE A 71 9.83 -9.68 1.21
N ASP A 72 9.81 -10.47 2.28
CA ASP A 72 10.03 -11.90 2.21
C ASP A 72 8.73 -12.56 1.75
N THR A 73 8.71 -13.08 0.53
CA THR A 73 7.51 -13.68 -0.07
C THR A 73 7.13 -15.04 0.52
N GLY A 74 8.00 -15.66 1.33
CA GLY A 74 7.70 -16.91 2.04
C GLY A 74 6.99 -16.66 3.38
N THR A 75 7.28 -15.54 4.04
CA THR A 75 6.72 -15.20 5.37
C THR A 75 5.82 -13.97 5.39
N ASN A 76 5.75 -13.21 4.30
CA ASN A 76 5.15 -11.87 4.21
C ASN A 76 5.75 -10.84 5.19
N GLN A 77 6.91 -11.12 5.79
CA GLN A 77 7.60 -10.14 6.61
C GLN A 77 8.12 -9.00 5.72
N THR A 78 7.91 -7.75 6.16
CA THR A 78 8.36 -6.56 5.43
C THR A 78 9.38 -5.75 6.22
N ILE A 79 10.26 -5.08 5.48
CA ILE A 79 11.12 -4.00 5.99
C ILE A 79 10.75 -2.75 5.18
N SER A 80 10.42 -1.65 5.87
CA SER A 80 10.06 -0.38 5.24
C SER A 80 10.76 0.80 5.92
N TYR A 81 11.28 1.72 5.12
CA TYR A 81 11.87 2.98 5.56
C TYR A 81 11.67 4.02 4.46
N ARG A 82 10.90 5.09 4.74
CA ARG A 82 10.47 6.08 3.71
C ARG A 82 9.87 5.47 2.45
N SER A 83 9.24 4.31 2.55
CA SER A 83 8.79 3.51 1.40
C SER A 83 7.74 4.21 0.53
N ASN A 84 7.03 5.21 1.07
CA ASN A 84 6.01 5.99 0.37
C ASN A 84 6.50 7.38 -0.05
N GLU A 85 7.76 7.73 0.23
CA GLU A 85 8.38 8.96 -0.26
C GLU A 85 8.72 8.80 -1.76
N ARG A 86 8.58 9.87 -2.54
CA ARG A 86 8.78 9.79 -4.00
C ARG A 86 10.26 9.94 -4.34
N PHE A 87 10.75 9.08 -5.25
CA PHE A 87 12.07 9.16 -5.86
C PHE A 87 11.94 9.11 -7.38
N ALA A 88 12.86 9.75 -8.11
CA ALA A 88 12.97 9.52 -9.54
C ALA A 88 13.48 8.09 -9.77
N PHE A 89 12.68 7.25 -10.45
CA PHE A 89 13.02 5.85 -10.70
C PHE A 89 14.21 5.67 -11.67
N ALA A 90 14.63 6.73 -12.38
CA ALA A 90 15.74 6.71 -13.33
C ALA A 90 15.61 5.55 -14.33
N SER A 91 16.56 4.62 -14.39
CA SER A 91 16.51 3.46 -15.31
C SER A 91 15.85 2.21 -14.72
N THR A 92 15.39 2.20 -13.46
CA THR A 92 14.80 0.99 -12.85
C THR A 92 13.47 0.59 -13.50
N TYR A 93 12.77 1.54 -14.15
CA TYR A 93 11.55 1.27 -14.91
C TYR A 93 11.77 0.27 -16.06
N LYS A 94 12.98 0.15 -16.61
CA LYS A 94 13.25 -0.72 -17.77
C LYS A 94 12.90 -2.18 -17.49
N ALA A 95 13.11 -2.65 -16.27
CA ALA A 95 12.71 -3.99 -15.86
C ALA A 95 11.18 -4.16 -15.89
N LEU A 96 10.43 -3.17 -15.36
CA LEU A 96 8.98 -3.19 -15.38
C LEU A 96 8.41 -3.04 -16.80
N ALA A 97 8.98 -2.15 -17.61
CA ALA A 97 8.61 -1.95 -19.00
C ALA A 97 8.89 -3.20 -19.85
N ALA A 98 10.03 -3.87 -19.62
CA ALA A 98 10.31 -5.16 -20.23
C ALA A 98 9.30 -6.23 -19.78
N GLY A 99 8.92 -6.25 -18.50
CA GLY A 99 7.84 -7.12 -18.02
C GLY A 99 6.51 -6.89 -18.74
N VAL A 100 6.13 -5.63 -18.96
CA VAL A 100 4.95 -5.27 -19.75
C VAL A 100 5.10 -5.70 -21.21
N LEU A 101 6.28 -5.48 -21.82
CA LEU A 101 6.57 -5.91 -23.19
C LEU A 101 6.40 -7.43 -23.33
N LEU A 102 6.93 -8.22 -22.39
CA LEU A 102 6.79 -9.67 -22.37
C LEU A 102 5.34 -10.13 -22.14
N GLN A 103 4.55 -9.40 -21.35
CA GLN A 103 3.12 -9.70 -21.17
C GLN A 103 2.30 -9.45 -22.44
N GLN A 104 2.76 -8.55 -23.31
CA GLN A 104 2.02 -8.11 -24.50
C GLN A 104 2.43 -8.82 -25.79
N ASN A 105 3.54 -9.56 -25.79
CA ASN A 105 4.10 -10.19 -26.98
C ASN A 105 4.32 -11.69 -26.76
N SER A 106 4.24 -12.47 -27.85
CA SER A 106 4.65 -13.87 -27.83
C SER A 106 6.18 -13.98 -27.77
N ILE A 107 6.70 -15.14 -27.38
CA ILE A 107 8.15 -15.39 -27.41
C ILE A 107 8.70 -15.32 -28.84
N ASP A 108 7.93 -15.77 -29.83
CA ASP A 108 8.37 -15.76 -31.23
C ASP A 108 8.56 -14.32 -31.75
N THR A 109 7.64 -13.41 -31.41
CA THR A 109 7.74 -11.97 -31.75
C THR A 109 8.99 -11.31 -31.18
N LEU A 110 9.57 -11.82 -30.09
CA LEU A 110 10.81 -11.27 -29.53
C LEU A 110 12.03 -11.48 -30.44
N ASN A 111 11.94 -12.38 -31.43
CA ASN A 111 13.00 -12.60 -32.42
C ASN A 111 12.90 -11.64 -33.62
N GLU A 112 11.86 -10.81 -33.69
CA GLU A 112 11.73 -9.82 -34.74
C GLU A 112 12.81 -8.73 -34.59
N VAL A 113 13.57 -8.52 -35.65
CA VAL A 113 14.59 -7.47 -35.68
C VAL A 113 13.90 -6.13 -35.91
N ILE A 114 14.05 -5.20 -34.96
CA ILE A 114 13.60 -3.82 -35.11
C ILE A 114 14.66 -3.03 -35.89
N THR A 115 14.34 -2.67 -37.14
CA THR A 115 15.21 -1.90 -38.05
C THR A 115 14.77 -0.45 -38.18
#